data_AF-A0A485B1Z3-F1
#
_entry.id   AF-A0A485B1Z3-F1
#
_cell.length_a   1.000
_cell.length_b   1.000
_cell.length_c   1.000
_cell.angle_alpha   90.00
_cell.angle_beta   90.00
_cell.angle_gamma   90.00
#
_symmetry.space_group_name_H-M   'P 1'
#
loop_
_entity.id
_entity.type
_entity.pdbx_description
1 polymer ?
#
loop_
_entity_poly.entity_id
_entity_poly.type
_entity_poly.pdbx_seq_one_letter_code
_entity_poly.pdbx_strand_id
1 'polypeptide(L)'
;MAILTVGVVPVAEVLPLLTEHIREEQITHVSLLGKMTREEVMEDYAVDPDDERLLTLLNDNRMAEVSRWKIERDLKHLIALLDRQEYDVILLLSSDMLSGFTARNAILLEPQRIIPPLVASIVDGHQVGGHRSR
;
A
#
# COMPACT_ATOMS: atom_id res chain seq x y z
N MET A 1 -10.09 10.20 -5.66
CA MET A 1 -9.00 9.53 -4.90
C MET A 1 -8.63 8.24 -5.61
N ALA A 2 -7.34 7.87 -5.62
CA ALA A 2 -6.89 6.57 -6.10
C ALA A 2 -6.44 5.69 -4.93
N ILE A 3 -6.80 4.42 -4.94
CA ILE A 3 -6.26 3.39 -4.04
C ILE A 3 -5.32 2.52 -4.87
N LEU A 4 -4.09 2.38 -4.41
CA LEU A 4 -3.05 1.59 -5.07
C LEU A 4 -2.69 0.38 -4.20
N THR A 5 -2.68 -0.82 -4.79
CA THR A 5 -2.26 -2.07 -4.13
C THR A 5 -1.23 -2.83 -4.97
N VAL A 6 -0.45 -3.70 -4.33
CA VAL A 6 0.49 -4.61 -5.03
C VAL A 6 -0.30 -5.74 -5.72
N GLY A 7 -0.88 -6.62 -4.92
CA GLY A 7 -1.76 -7.69 -5.39
C GLY A 7 -3.23 -7.31 -5.34
N VAL A 8 -4.08 -8.33 -5.36
CA VAL A 8 -5.50 -8.16 -5.06
C VAL A 8 -5.66 -8.08 -3.54
N VAL A 9 -6.37 -7.04 -3.12
CA VAL A 9 -6.84 -6.90 -1.73
C VAL A 9 -8.35 -7.06 -1.80
N PRO A 10 -9.00 -7.77 -0.86
CA PRO A 10 -10.45 -7.75 -0.76
C PRO A 10 -10.91 -6.33 -0.41
N VAL A 11 -11.10 -5.51 -1.45
CA VAL A 11 -11.48 -4.10 -1.33
C VAL A 11 -12.83 -3.94 -0.62
N ALA A 12 -13.68 -4.97 -0.66
CA ALA A 12 -14.92 -5.07 0.11
C ALA A 12 -14.74 -4.88 1.63
N GLU A 13 -13.56 -5.20 2.18
CA GLU A 13 -13.31 -5.04 3.62
C GLU A 13 -12.98 -3.59 4.01
N VAL A 14 -12.39 -2.82 3.09
CA VAL A 14 -11.96 -1.43 3.34
C VAL A 14 -12.92 -0.39 2.76
N LEU A 15 -13.73 -0.76 1.76
CA LEU A 15 -14.70 0.15 1.14
C LEU A 15 -15.68 0.76 2.14
N PRO A 16 -16.34 0.00 3.04
CA PRO A 16 -17.30 0.58 3.97
C PRO A 16 -16.72 1.76 4.76
N LEU A 17 -15.49 1.62 5.28
CA LEU A 17 -14.78 2.65 6.05
C LEU A 17 -14.48 3.91 5.22
N LEU A 18 -14.18 3.75 3.94
CA LEU A 18 -13.92 4.86 3.04
C LEU A 18 -15.22 5.53 2.57
N THR A 19 -16.26 4.73 2.32
CA THR A 19 -17.58 5.20 1.87
C THR A 19 -18.35 6.02 2.88
N GLU A 20 -17.98 5.94 4.16
CA GLU A 20 -18.47 6.86 5.20
C GLU A 20 -18.10 8.33 4.92
N HIS A 21 -16.97 8.57 4.24
CA HIS A 21 -16.42 9.91 4.05
C HIS A 21 -16.26 10.29 2.57
N ILE A 22 -16.17 9.31 1.67
CA ILE A 22 -15.87 9.48 0.24
C ILE A 22 -16.81 8.60 -0.57
N ARG A 23 -17.55 9.17 -1.52
CA ARG A 23 -18.43 8.38 -2.39
C ARG A 23 -17.65 7.36 -3.21
N GLU A 24 -18.18 6.15 -3.36
CA GLU A 24 -17.50 5.05 -4.05
C GLU A 24 -17.10 5.40 -5.49
N GLU A 25 -17.92 6.17 -6.21
CA GLU A 25 -17.64 6.56 -7.60
C GLU A 25 -16.44 7.51 -7.71
N GLN A 26 -16.02 8.13 -6.60
CA GLN A 26 -14.84 9.00 -6.52
C GLN A 26 -13.58 8.22 -6.15
N ILE A 27 -13.69 6.91 -5.94
CA ILE A 27 -12.60 6.01 -5.59
C ILE A 27 -12.23 5.19 -6.82
N THR A 28 -11.02 5.38 -7.34
CA THR A 28 -10.45 4.50 -8.36
C THR A 28 -9.55 3.48 -7.69
N HIS A 29 -9.82 2.19 -7.86
CA HIS A 29 -8.92 1.13 -7.41
C HIS A 29 -7.98 0.69 -8.53
N VAL A 30 -6.68 0.70 -8.22
CA VAL A 30 -5.61 0.28 -9.11
C VAL A 30 -4.75 -0.75 -8.37
N SER A 31 -4.55 -1.90 -9.01
CA SER A 31 -3.65 -2.95 -8.51
C SER A 31 -2.53 -3.15 -9.53
N LEU A 32 -1.28 -3.20 -9.06
CA LEU A 32 -0.12 -3.43 -9.92
C LEU A 32 -0.23 -4.79 -10.64
N LEU A 33 -0.49 -5.85 -9.88
CA LEU A 33 -0.54 -7.23 -10.38
C LEU A 33 -1.96 -7.71 -10.68
N GLY A 34 -3.00 -6.97 -10.31
CA GLY A 34 -4.39 -7.46 -10.29
C GLY A 34 -4.96 -7.87 -11.65
N LYS A 35 -4.38 -7.39 -12.76
CA LYS A 35 -4.79 -7.75 -14.13
C LYS A 35 -3.92 -8.83 -14.77
N MET A 36 -2.81 -9.21 -14.15
CA MET A 36 -1.86 -10.18 -14.68
C MET A 36 -2.25 -11.59 -14.21
N THR A 37 -2.10 -12.58 -15.08
CA THR A 37 -2.15 -14.00 -14.73
C THR A 37 -0.97 -14.38 -13.85
N ARG A 38 -1.07 -15.51 -13.13
CA ARG A 38 0.05 -15.99 -12.31
C ARG A 38 1.30 -16.20 -13.16
N GLU A 39 1.15 -16.76 -14.35
CA GLU A 39 2.23 -17.04 -15.28
C GLU A 39 2.97 -15.75 -15.68
N GLU A 40 2.23 -14.70 -16.07
CA GLU A 40 2.80 -13.38 -16.38
C GLU A 40 3.49 -12.77 -15.15
N VAL A 41 2.91 -12.88 -13.95
CA VAL A 41 3.54 -12.39 -12.72
C VAL A 41 4.85 -13.14 -12.44
N MET A 42 4.89 -14.46 -12.65
CA MET A 42 6.11 -15.25 -12.43
C MET A 42 7.16 -15.02 -13.52
N GLU A 43 6.75 -14.60 -14.73
CA GLU A 43 7.68 -14.21 -15.78
C GLU A 43 8.37 -12.88 -15.45
N ASP A 44 7.60 -11.87 -15.04
CA ASP A 44 8.11 -10.50 -14.86
C ASP A 44 8.61 -10.21 -13.43
N TYR A 45 8.03 -10.84 -12.41
CA TYR A 45 8.23 -10.52 -10.99
C TYR A 45 8.78 -11.67 -10.15
N ALA A 46 9.21 -12.78 -10.75
CA ALA A 46 9.88 -13.85 -10.01
C ALA A 46 11.06 -13.31 -9.18
N VAL A 47 11.24 -13.91 -8.01
CA VAL A 47 12.33 -13.62 -7.07
C VAL A 47 13.64 -14.15 -7.65
N ASP A 48 14.63 -13.27 -7.86
CA ASP A 48 16.00 -13.69 -8.17
C ASP A 48 16.76 -14.07 -6.88
N PRO A 49 17.89 -14.82 -6.96
CA PRO A 49 18.56 -15.38 -5.78
C PRO A 49 18.95 -14.38 -4.67
N ASP A 50 19.22 -13.13 -5.05
CA ASP A 50 19.63 -12.05 -4.14
C ASP A 50 18.49 -11.07 -3.81
N ASP A 51 17.29 -11.32 -4.34
CA ASP A 51 16.15 -10.44 -4.15
C ASP A 51 15.53 -10.62 -2.77
N GLU A 52 15.16 -9.51 -2.15
CA GLU A 52 14.23 -9.54 -1.04
C GLU A 52 12.84 -9.97 -1.54
N ARG A 53 12.20 -10.85 -0.77
CA ARG A 53 10.91 -11.46 -1.13
C ARG A 53 9.77 -10.65 -0.57
N LEU A 54 8.72 -10.53 -1.36
CA LEU A 54 7.45 -9.91 -1.00
C LEU A 54 6.33 -10.92 -1.22
N LEU A 55 5.50 -11.14 -0.20
CA LEU A 55 4.40 -12.09 -0.28
C LEU A 55 3.09 -11.36 -0.62
N THR A 56 2.42 -11.75 -1.70
CA THR A 56 1.20 -11.08 -2.15
C THR A 56 0.14 -12.05 -2.67
N LEU A 57 -1.13 -11.65 -2.58
CA LEU A 57 -2.27 -12.39 -3.15
C LEU A 57 -2.47 -11.99 -4.62
N LEU A 58 -2.54 -12.96 -5.54
CA LEU A 58 -2.81 -12.71 -6.95
C LEU A 58 -4.30 -12.88 -7.29
N ASN A 59 -4.68 -12.54 -8.53
CA ASN A 59 -6.07 -12.60 -9.00
C ASN A 59 -6.69 -14.00 -9.02
N ASP A 60 -5.85 -15.05 -8.98
CA ASP A 60 -6.26 -16.45 -8.82
C ASP A 60 -6.55 -16.83 -7.36
N ASN A 61 -6.59 -15.84 -6.46
CA ASN A 61 -6.76 -15.98 -5.02
C ASN A 61 -5.73 -16.91 -4.36
N ARG A 62 -4.52 -16.98 -4.92
CA ARG A 62 -3.40 -17.73 -4.34
C ARG A 62 -2.23 -16.80 -4.04
N MET A 63 -1.52 -17.13 -2.98
CA MET A 63 -0.31 -16.40 -2.58
C MET A 63 0.82 -16.64 -3.59
N ALA A 64 1.67 -15.63 -3.78
CA ALA A 64 2.88 -15.71 -4.59
C ALA A 64 4.00 -14.91 -3.93
N GLU A 65 5.21 -15.44 -3.98
CA GLU A 65 6.42 -14.69 -3.65
C GLU A 65 6.88 -13.96 -4.91
N VAL A 66 7.03 -12.64 -4.81
CA VAL A 66 7.52 -11.77 -5.87
C VAL A 66 8.72 -10.97 -5.40
N SER A 67 9.54 -10.52 -6.32
CA SER A 67 10.70 -9.68 -6.02
C SER A 67 10.28 -8.30 -5.51
N ARG A 68 10.70 -7.94 -4.29
CA ARG A 68 10.38 -6.63 -3.69
C ARG A 68 10.86 -5.48 -4.56
N TRP A 69 12.09 -5.53 -5.06
CA TRP A 69 12.65 -4.40 -5.81
C TRP A 69 11.94 -4.18 -7.15
N LYS A 70 11.53 -5.26 -7.85
CA LYS A 70 10.75 -5.18 -9.10
C LYS A 70 9.41 -4.52 -8.83
N ILE A 71 8.76 -4.89 -7.73
CA ILE A 71 7.50 -4.28 -7.27
C ILE A 71 7.69 -2.80 -6.92
N GLU A 72 8.69 -2.45 -6.12
CA GLU A 72 8.95 -1.05 -5.76
C GLU A 72 9.29 -0.18 -6.98
N ARG A 73 10.04 -0.72 -7.94
CA ARG A 73 10.34 -0.05 -9.22
C ARG A 73 9.04 0.29 -9.97
N ASP A 74 8.15 -0.68 -10.15
CA ASP A 74 6.97 -0.50 -10.99
C ASP A 74 5.85 0.24 -10.25
N LEU A 75 5.77 0.13 -8.92
CA LEU A 75 4.94 1.02 -8.11
C LEU A 75 5.36 2.49 -8.25
N LYS A 76 6.66 2.81 -8.31
CA LYS A 76 7.11 4.20 -8.54
C LYS A 76 6.60 4.73 -9.88
N HIS A 77 6.65 3.90 -10.93
CA HIS A 77 6.12 4.27 -12.24
C HIS A 77 4.60 4.49 -12.20
N LEU A 78 3.87 3.60 -11.52
CA LEU A 78 2.42 3.68 -11.41
C LEU A 78 1.96 4.88 -10.57
N ILE A 79 2.63 5.16 -9.45
CA ILE A 79 2.39 6.38 -8.65
C ILE A 79 2.63 7.62 -9.50
N ALA A 80 3.71 7.67 -10.28
CA ALA A 80 4.00 8.80 -11.16
C ALA A 80 2.97 8.96 -12.30
N LEU A 81 2.30 7.88 -12.72
CA LEU A 81 1.19 7.93 -13.67
C LEU A 81 -0.06 8.51 -12.99
N LEU A 82 -0.43 8.01 -11.81
CA LEU A 82 -1.58 8.47 -11.04
C LEU A 82 -1.41 9.94 -10.62
N ASP A 83 -0.20 10.35 -10.26
CA ASP A 83 0.15 11.73 -9.89
C ASP A 83 -0.05 12.74 -11.03
N ARG A 84 -0.16 12.27 -12.28
CA ARG A 84 -0.50 13.10 -13.45
C ARG A 84 -1.99 13.08 -13.78
N GLN A 85 -2.78 12.18 -13.19
CA GLN A 85 -4.19 11.95 -13.51
C GLN A 85 -5.16 12.76 -12.64
N GLU A 86 -4.75 13.96 -12.20
CA GLU A 86 -5.57 14.87 -11.38
C GLU A 86 -6.14 14.24 -10.09
N TYR A 87 -5.51 13.17 -9.58
CA TYR A 87 -5.84 12.63 -8.27
C TYR A 87 -5.22 13.49 -7.17
N ASP A 88 -6.05 14.08 -6.30
CA ASP A 88 -5.55 14.84 -5.15
C ASP A 88 -4.87 13.93 -4.09
N VAL A 89 -5.31 12.67 -4.00
CA VAL A 89 -4.87 11.71 -2.99
C VAL A 89 -4.65 10.34 -3.63
N ILE A 90 -3.49 9.75 -3.37
CA ILE A 90 -3.13 8.37 -3.69
C ILE A 90 -2.92 7.64 -2.36
N LEU A 91 -3.76 6.65 -2.08
CA LEU A 91 -3.67 5.80 -0.90
C LEU A 91 -2.97 4.49 -1.27
N LEU A 92 -1.73 4.29 -0.80
CA LEU A 92 -1.00 3.04 -1.00
C LEU A 92 -1.30 2.06 0.14
N LEU A 93 -1.96 0.94 -0.20
CA LEU A 93 -2.22 -0.16 0.72
C LEU A 93 -1.36 -1.36 0.35
N SER A 94 -0.46 -1.74 1.24
CA SER A 94 0.40 -2.92 1.11
C SER A 94 0.46 -3.68 2.43
N SER A 95 0.55 -5.01 2.35
CA SER A 95 0.72 -5.86 3.52
C SER A 95 2.12 -5.76 4.13
N ASP A 96 3.10 -5.35 3.34
CA ASP A 96 4.47 -5.10 3.75
C ASP A 96 4.80 -3.61 3.76
N MET A 97 5.77 -3.23 4.58
CA MET A 97 6.38 -1.90 4.54
C MET A 97 7.19 -1.77 3.26
N LEU A 98 6.73 -0.90 2.36
CA LEU A 98 7.43 -0.49 1.14
C LEU A 98 7.89 0.96 1.33
N SER A 99 8.95 1.37 0.64
CA SER A 99 9.53 2.69 0.90
C SER A 99 10.07 3.40 -0.34
N GLY A 100 10.38 4.69 -0.18
CA GLY A 100 10.99 5.50 -1.22
C GLY A 100 10.03 5.95 -2.33
N PHE A 101 8.74 6.01 -2.04
CA PHE A 101 7.73 6.57 -2.95
C PHE A 101 7.52 8.05 -2.71
N THR A 102 7.30 8.78 -3.80
CA THR A 102 7.00 10.21 -3.77
C THR A 102 6.01 10.54 -4.88
N ALA A 103 5.03 11.39 -4.58
CA ALA A 103 4.16 12.05 -5.55
C ALA A 103 4.48 13.55 -5.56
N ARG A 104 4.28 14.24 -6.70
CA ARG A 104 4.58 15.67 -6.84
C ARG A 104 3.35 16.54 -6.66
N ASN A 105 2.20 16.10 -7.16
CA ASN A 105 0.95 16.86 -7.15
C ASN A 105 -0.04 16.27 -6.13
N ALA A 106 -0.13 14.93 -6.09
CA ALA A 106 -1.00 14.21 -5.18
C ALA A 106 -0.37 14.06 -3.79
N ILE A 107 -1.22 13.99 -2.76
CA ILE A 107 -0.80 13.52 -1.44
C ILE A 107 -0.71 12.00 -1.48
N LEU A 108 0.50 11.46 -1.25
CA LEU A 108 0.71 10.03 -1.10
C LEU A 108 0.53 9.63 0.38
N LEU A 109 -0.51 8.84 0.66
CA LEU A 109 -0.80 8.33 1.99
C LEU A 109 -0.38 6.87 2.12
N GLU A 110 0.39 6.58 3.15
CA GLU A 110 0.82 5.23 3.54
C GLU A 110 0.31 4.96 4.97
N PRO A 111 -0.85 4.31 5.18
CA PRO A 111 -1.49 4.22 6.50
C PRO A 111 -0.58 3.67 7.61
N GLN A 112 0.23 2.68 7.27
CA GLN A 112 1.22 2.06 8.16
C GLN A 112 2.29 3.04 8.67
N ARG A 113 2.53 4.16 7.98
CA ARG A 113 3.47 5.22 8.42
C ARG A 113 2.78 6.32 9.22
N ILE A 114 1.46 6.42 9.15
CA ILE A 114 0.66 7.42 9.86
C ILE A 114 0.32 6.93 11.26
N ILE A 115 -0.02 5.64 11.42
CA ILE A 115 -0.42 5.07 12.71
C ILE A 115 0.67 5.21 13.78
N PRO A 116 1.96 4.84 13.55
CA PRO A 116 2.96 4.86 14.61
C PRO A 116 3.23 6.27 15.19
N PRO A 117 3.41 7.34 14.38
CA PRO A 117 3.52 8.70 14.91
C PRO A 117 2.26 9.18 15.64
N LEU A 118 1.06 8.81 15.17
CA LEU A 118 -0.18 9.16 15.86
C LEU A 118 -0.26 8.49 17.24
N VAL A 119 0.05 7.19 17.32
CA VAL A 119 0.11 6.46 18.60
C VAL A 119 1.16 7.09 19.53
N ALA A 120 2.35 7.40 19.00
CA ALA A 120 3.39 8.07 19.77
C ALA A 120 2.92 9.42 20.33
N SER A 121 2.23 10.24 19.54
CA SER A 121 1.69 11.53 20.00
C SER A 121 0.62 11.40 21.09
N ILE A 122 -0.18 10.33 21.06
CA ILE A 122 -1.18 10.03 22.10
C ILE A 122 -0.48 9.61 23.40
N VAL A 123 0.57 8.77 23.29
CA VAL A 123 1.36 8.30 24.44
C VAL A 123 2.23 9.41 25.03
N ASP A 124 2.85 10.26 24.20
CA ASP A 124 3.65 11.41 24.66
C ASP A 124 2.78 12.47 25.36
N GLY A 125 1.51 12.61 24.94
CA GLY A 125 0.53 13.46 25.63
C GLY A 125 0.01 12.89 26.95
N HIS A 126 0.27 11.60 27.24
CA HIS A 126 -0.13 10.92 28.47
C HIS A 126 1.10 10.27 29.11
N GLN A 127 1.81 10.99 29.99
CA GLN A 127 2.75 10.34 30.91
C GLN A 127 2.01 9.24 31.67
N VAL A 128 2.20 7.98 31.24
CA VAL A 128 1.80 6.83 32.03
C VAL A 128 2.79 6.78 33.18
N GLY A 129 2.38 7.35 34.32
CA GLY A 129 3.20 7.49 35.51
C GLY A 129 3.79 6.14 35.92
N GLY A 130 5.05 5.91 35.57
CA GLY A 130 5.86 4.85 36.14
C GLY A 130 6.16 5.21 37.59
N HIS A 131 5.22 4.94 38.49
CA HIS A 131 5.47 5.02 39.92
C HIS A 131 6.40 3.87 40.27
N ARG A 132 7.71 4.15 40.31
CA ARG A 132 8.68 3.36 41.06
C ARG A 132 8.27 3.41 42.52
N SER A 133 7.78 2.30 43.06
CA SER A 133 7.84 2.05 44.49
C SER A 133 8.88 0.98 44.78
N ARG A 134 9.61 1.31 45.85
CA ARG A 134 10.82 0.69 46.39
C ARG A 134 10.60 -0.72 46.89
#